data_AF-A0A9D7UCF9-F1
#
_entry.id   AF-A0A9D7UCF9-F1
#
_cell.length_a   1.000
_cell.length_b   1.000
_cell.length_c   1.000
_cell.angle_alpha   90.00
_cell.angle_beta   90.00
_cell.angle_gamma   90.00
#
_symmetry.space_group_name_H-M   'P 1'
#
loop_
_entity.id
_entity.type
_entity.pdbx_description
1 polymer ?
#
loop_
_entity_poly.entity_id
_entity_poly.type
_entity_poly.pdbx_seq_one_letter_code
_entity_poly.pdbx_strand_id
1 'polypeptide(L)'
;MATQELQWLAVPYDVEQRDGRTYLSVAISVTPKLQEATTQPRTLADYPDWIDWPETLKNIKIALDFDGLKVKPSAMTVKNEIADSETWKAIFQKTTLVNPFEYKPFTNYKLVSFPVKGVLASVNSAYVKLAKEFATAPKIEMIKSVAKDTKSSFGGPAALPKVMDLMKDLTPNDEEESNLRQLKSAFEKDGMAQTAKSLNQSETSKNPVRGIKGGQVEVPSSPETMMYRPVNMTSPVGGLLMAEVFHTARNYSKDKPGVGKGAKVQHRVERAKIARPSYDFHQVVSLMREYPIMLRKLGIVQHVEFEIPSGFDDVSKVRCLVDFPSPQLPGTKNTSPWVAYRLDRSGSPQYWQFLPRPLPESEIKGLSFASMMRVTSTSSRSM
;
A
#
# COMPACT_ATOMS: atom_id res chain seq x y z
N MET A 1 28.90 -6.92 8.34
CA MET A 1 28.65 -8.37 8.15
C MET A 1 27.16 -8.56 7.86
N ALA A 2 26.76 -9.61 7.15
CA ALA A 2 25.35 -9.95 6.98
C ALA A 2 24.73 -10.27 8.35
N THR A 3 23.51 -9.77 8.59
CA THR A 3 22.74 -10.07 9.79
C THR A 3 21.34 -10.48 9.39
N GLN A 4 20.68 -11.26 10.26
CA GLN A 4 19.30 -11.65 10.05
C GLN A 4 18.48 -11.46 11.33
N GLU A 5 17.26 -10.98 11.15
CA GLU A 5 16.26 -10.89 12.20
C GLU A 5 15.03 -11.70 11.77
N LEU A 6 14.61 -12.63 12.61
CA LEU A 6 13.49 -13.52 12.35
C LEU A 6 12.38 -13.21 13.36
N GLN A 7 11.23 -12.78 12.85
CA GLN A 7 10.05 -12.61 13.68
C GLN A 7 9.14 -13.85 13.55
N TRP A 8 8.88 -14.52 14.65
CA TRP A 8 8.05 -15.71 14.72
C TRP A 8 6.71 -15.38 15.34
N LEU A 9 5.62 -15.72 14.64
CA LEU A 9 4.26 -15.45 15.09
C LEU A 9 3.49 -16.77 15.20
N ALA A 10 2.85 -17.00 16.34
CA ALA A 10 1.91 -18.11 16.52
C ALA A 10 0.48 -17.58 16.47
N VAL A 11 -0.32 -18.08 15.52
CA VAL A 11 -1.73 -17.70 15.37
C VAL A 11 -2.59 -18.96 15.48
N PRO A 12 -3.29 -19.16 16.61
CA PRO A 12 -4.32 -20.18 16.73
C PRO A 12 -5.44 -19.86 15.74
N TYR A 13 -5.89 -20.84 14.97
CA TYR A 13 -6.90 -20.59 13.93
C TYR A 13 -8.03 -21.60 13.89
N ASP A 14 -7.84 -22.80 14.46
CA ASP A 14 -8.82 -23.87 14.35
C ASP A 14 -8.75 -24.83 15.54
N VAL A 15 -9.87 -25.48 15.85
CA VAL A 15 -10.02 -26.44 16.93
C VAL A 15 -10.97 -27.55 16.48
N GLU A 16 -10.60 -28.80 16.73
CA GLU A 16 -11.36 -29.95 16.26
C GLU A 16 -11.46 -31.00 17.36
N GLN A 17 -12.63 -31.62 17.50
CA GLN A 17 -12.80 -32.77 18.37
C GLN A 17 -12.73 -34.07 17.55
N ARG A 18 -11.74 -34.93 17.85
CA ARG A 18 -11.55 -36.24 17.19
C ARG A 18 -11.35 -37.30 18.27
N ASP A 19 -12.08 -38.41 18.16
CA ASP A 19 -11.95 -39.56 19.08
C ASP A 19 -12.07 -39.20 20.58
N GLY A 20 -12.97 -38.26 20.90
CA GLY A 20 -13.18 -37.78 22.27
C GLY A 20 -12.10 -36.82 22.80
N ARG A 21 -11.07 -36.51 21.98
CA ARG A 21 -10.00 -35.57 22.30
C ARG A 21 -10.15 -34.28 21.51
N THR A 22 -9.64 -33.18 22.07
CA THR A 22 -9.68 -31.87 21.41
C THR A 22 -8.30 -31.51 20.89
N TYR A 23 -8.20 -31.25 19.60
CA TYR A 23 -6.99 -30.83 18.91
C TYR A 23 -7.05 -29.35 18.56
N LEU A 24 -5.94 -28.66 18.78
CA LEU A 24 -5.74 -27.26 18.46
C LEU A 24 -4.81 -27.14 17.26
N SER A 25 -5.22 -26.36 16.25
CA SER A 25 -4.37 -25.99 15.12
C SER A 25 -3.83 -24.57 15.27
N VAL A 26 -2.52 -24.42 15.08
CA VAL A 26 -1.80 -23.14 15.14
C VAL A 26 -1.00 -22.95 13.86
N ALA A 27 -1.10 -21.77 13.27
CA ALA A 27 -0.25 -21.34 12.17
C ALA A 27 0.97 -20.61 12.75
N ILE A 28 2.15 -21.19 12.54
CA ILE A 28 3.43 -20.59 12.91
C ILE A 28 3.98 -19.89 11.67
N SER A 29 4.13 -18.58 11.69
CA SER A 29 4.69 -17.81 10.58
C SER A 29 6.04 -17.21 10.97
N VAL A 30 7.03 -17.33 10.08
CA VAL A 30 8.30 -16.64 10.19
C VAL A 30 8.34 -15.48 9.19
N THR A 31 8.72 -14.30 9.64
CA THR A 31 9.00 -13.14 8.78
C THR A 31 10.49 -12.86 8.82
N PRO A 32 11.23 -13.22 7.76
CA PRO A 32 12.66 -12.96 7.69
C PRO A 32 12.97 -11.52 7.29
N LYS A 33 13.88 -10.90 8.04
CA LYS A 33 14.47 -9.62 7.71
C LYS A 33 15.98 -9.79 7.58
N LEU A 34 16.39 -10.15 6.36
CA LEU A 34 17.80 -10.18 5.97
C LEU A 34 18.30 -8.74 5.81
N GLN A 35 19.33 -8.35 6.56
CA GLN A 35 19.85 -6.98 6.60
C GLN A 35 21.32 -6.92 6.19
N GLU A 36 21.71 -5.73 5.76
CA GLU A 36 23.08 -5.36 5.43
C GLU A 36 23.64 -4.40 6.49
N ALA A 37 24.95 -4.48 6.74
CA ALA A 37 25.69 -3.44 7.47
C ALA A 37 26.43 -2.46 6.53
N THR A 38 26.33 -2.65 5.20
CA THR A 38 27.07 -1.91 4.16
C THR A 38 26.11 -1.46 3.05
N THR A 39 26.61 -0.94 1.93
CA THR A 39 25.82 -0.43 0.78
C THR A 39 26.03 -1.23 -0.52
N GLN A 40 26.62 -2.42 -0.48
CA GLN A 40 26.92 -3.22 -1.68
C GLN A 40 25.82 -4.27 -1.95
N PRO A 41 25.43 -4.50 -3.22
CA PRO A 41 24.43 -5.51 -3.54
C PRO A 41 24.87 -6.90 -3.07
N ARG A 42 24.11 -7.49 -2.14
CA ARG A 42 24.31 -8.88 -1.70
C ARG A 42 23.34 -9.82 -2.38
N THR A 43 23.70 -11.10 -2.32
CA THR A 43 22.88 -12.20 -2.85
C THR A 43 22.55 -13.17 -1.74
N LEU A 44 21.62 -14.09 -2.00
CA LEU A 44 21.22 -15.11 -1.03
C LEU A 44 22.40 -16.00 -0.61
N ALA A 45 23.47 -16.10 -1.41
CA ALA A 45 24.71 -16.79 -1.06
C ALA A 45 25.36 -16.28 0.25
N ASP A 46 25.13 -15.01 0.62
CA ASP A 46 25.63 -14.41 1.85
C ASP A 46 24.86 -14.84 3.11
N TYR A 47 23.75 -15.58 2.95
CA TYR A 47 22.85 -16.01 4.00
C TYR A 47 22.70 -17.55 3.95
N PRO A 48 23.67 -18.32 4.50
CA PRO A 48 23.71 -19.78 4.38
C PRO A 48 22.41 -20.46 4.83
N ASP A 49 21.81 -19.97 5.91
CA ASP A 49 20.55 -20.45 6.48
C ASP A 49 19.37 -20.38 5.49
N TRP A 50 19.45 -19.50 4.49
CA TRP A 50 18.39 -19.24 3.49
C TRP A 50 18.69 -19.83 2.11
N ILE A 51 19.86 -20.44 1.90
CA ILE A 51 20.16 -21.16 0.66
C ILE A 51 19.23 -22.37 0.50
N ASP A 52 18.92 -23.04 1.61
CA ASP A 52 17.94 -24.12 1.71
C ASP A 52 17.17 -24.00 3.03
N TRP A 53 16.28 -23.00 3.09
CA TRP A 53 15.52 -22.71 4.30
C TRP A 53 14.73 -23.93 4.83
N PRO A 54 14.06 -24.74 4.00
CA PRO A 54 13.37 -25.94 4.49
C PRO A 54 14.30 -26.92 5.23
N GLU A 55 15.55 -27.08 4.79
CA GLU A 55 16.52 -27.93 5.48
C GLU A 55 16.99 -27.27 6.79
N THR A 56 17.25 -25.97 6.78
CA THR A 56 17.56 -25.20 7.99
C THR A 56 16.44 -25.32 9.03
N LEU A 57 15.18 -25.20 8.59
CA LEU A 57 13.99 -25.24 9.44
C LEU A 57 13.85 -26.56 10.20
N LYS A 58 14.30 -27.70 9.64
CA LYS A 58 14.29 -29.00 10.33
C LYS A 58 15.17 -29.02 11.58
N ASN A 59 16.21 -28.21 11.61
CA ASN A 59 17.13 -28.10 12.75
C ASN A 59 16.62 -27.13 13.82
N ILE A 60 15.60 -26.32 13.51
CA ILE A 60 15.01 -25.34 14.43
C ILE A 60 13.92 -26.01 15.26
N LYS A 61 14.02 -25.92 16.59
CA LYS A 61 12.98 -26.43 17.49
C LYS A 61 12.06 -25.29 17.89
N ILE A 62 10.79 -25.43 17.53
CA ILE A 62 9.75 -24.45 17.85
C ILE A 62 8.81 -25.06 18.89
N ALA A 63 8.75 -24.47 20.08
CA ALA A 63 7.74 -24.76 21.09
C ALA A 63 6.72 -23.61 21.13
N LEU A 64 5.54 -23.86 21.71
CA LEU A 64 4.53 -22.82 21.94
C LEU A 64 4.38 -22.56 23.44
N ASP A 65 4.22 -21.29 23.80
CA ASP A 65 4.00 -20.82 25.17
C ASP A 65 2.65 -20.11 25.23
N PHE A 66 1.68 -20.75 25.91
CA PHE A 66 0.35 -20.23 26.18
C PHE A 66 0.31 -19.65 27.60
N ASP A 67 0.97 -18.52 27.80
CA ASP A 67 1.11 -17.81 29.08
C ASP A 67 1.57 -18.69 30.25
N GLY A 68 2.66 -19.44 30.04
CA GLY A 68 3.24 -20.36 31.03
C GLY A 68 2.96 -21.83 30.73
N LEU A 69 1.89 -22.13 30.00
CA LEU A 69 1.58 -23.49 29.54
C LEU A 69 2.34 -23.80 28.25
N LYS A 70 3.35 -24.68 28.34
CA LYS A 70 4.28 -24.95 27.22
C LYS A 70 3.92 -26.22 26.46
N VAL A 71 3.79 -26.11 25.15
CA VAL A 71 3.64 -27.23 24.22
C VAL A 71 5.00 -27.50 23.56
N LYS A 72 5.54 -28.69 23.81
CA LYS A 72 6.86 -29.10 23.28
C LYS A 72 6.78 -29.44 21.79
N PRO A 73 7.89 -29.31 21.04
CA PRO A 73 7.93 -29.68 19.62
C PRO A 73 7.45 -31.11 19.34
N SER A 74 7.80 -32.06 20.23
CA SER A 74 7.42 -33.48 20.10
C SER A 74 5.93 -33.77 20.27
N ALA A 75 5.17 -32.82 20.82
CA ALA A 75 3.71 -32.94 20.97
C ALA A 75 2.94 -32.36 19.78
N MET A 76 3.65 -31.73 18.84
CA MET A 76 3.07 -31.09 17.65
C MET A 76 3.29 -31.96 16.43
N THR A 77 2.26 -32.04 15.59
CA THR A 77 2.33 -32.68 14.27
C THR A 77 2.11 -31.63 13.20
N VAL A 78 2.88 -31.70 12.12
CA VAL A 78 2.73 -30.79 10.98
C VAL A 78 1.43 -31.12 10.24
N LYS A 79 0.59 -30.10 10.02
CA LYS A 79 -0.66 -30.16 9.27
C LYS A 79 -0.46 -29.54 7.88
N ASN A 80 -1.13 -30.08 6.87
CA ASN A 80 -1.08 -29.64 5.46
C ASN A 80 0.31 -29.84 4.81
N GLU A 81 0.76 -28.89 3.99
CA GLU A 81 2.02 -28.97 3.25
C GLU A 81 3.24 -28.84 4.17
N ILE A 82 4.23 -29.69 3.90
CA ILE A 82 5.54 -29.66 4.54
C ILE A 82 6.45 -28.74 3.71
N ALA A 83 7.37 -28.05 4.39
CA ALA A 83 8.41 -27.27 3.73
C ALA A 83 9.24 -28.15 2.79
N ASP A 84 9.41 -27.69 1.55
CA ASP A 84 10.00 -28.46 0.45
C ASP A 84 11.21 -27.74 -0.14
N SER A 85 12.39 -28.36 -0.02
CA SER A 85 13.65 -27.84 -0.52
C SER A 85 13.69 -27.70 -2.05
N GLU A 86 12.98 -28.55 -2.79
CA GLU A 86 12.94 -28.43 -4.26
C GLU A 86 12.17 -27.18 -4.67
N THR A 87 10.97 -26.98 -4.12
CA THR A 87 10.17 -25.76 -4.32
C THR A 87 10.95 -24.51 -3.91
N TRP A 88 11.66 -24.54 -2.78
CA TRP A 88 12.49 -23.43 -2.32
C TRP A 88 13.57 -23.05 -3.34
N LYS A 89 14.36 -24.02 -3.79
CA LYS A 89 15.47 -23.81 -4.74
C LYS A 89 15.00 -23.41 -6.14
N ALA A 90 13.77 -23.78 -6.51
CA ALA A 90 13.16 -23.34 -7.77
C ALA A 90 12.85 -21.83 -7.76
N ILE A 91 12.48 -21.28 -6.60
CA ILE A 91 12.13 -19.85 -6.44
C ILE A 91 13.37 -19.01 -6.09
N PHE A 92 14.22 -19.54 -5.23
CA PHE A 92 15.37 -18.83 -4.66
C PHE A 92 16.67 -19.49 -5.08
N GLN A 93 17.47 -18.74 -5.85
CA GLN A 93 18.81 -19.15 -6.27
C GLN A 93 19.85 -18.45 -5.39
N LYS A 94 21.07 -18.99 -5.33
CA LYS A 94 22.19 -18.34 -4.62
C LYS A 94 22.46 -16.92 -5.13
N THR A 95 22.15 -16.65 -6.39
CA THR A 95 22.28 -15.35 -7.07
C THR A 95 21.10 -14.40 -6.84
N THR A 96 20.01 -14.85 -6.17
CA THR A 96 18.86 -14.00 -5.86
C THR A 96 19.33 -12.79 -5.05
N LEU A 97 18.94 -11.60 -5.49
CA LEU A 97 19.30 -10.35 -4.83
C LEU A 97 18.66 -10.28 -3.45
N VAL A 98 19.44 -9.80 -2.48
CA VAL A 98 18.96 -9.48 -1.14
C VAL A 98 19.24 -8.01 -0.91
N ASN A 99 18.26 -7.17 -1.23
CA ASN A 99 18.37 -5.74 -1.00
C ASN A 99 18.05 -5.45 0.47
N PRO A 100 18.84 -4.62 1.17
CA PRO A 100 18.43 -4.13 2.47
C PRO A 100 17.15 -3.31 2.33
N PHE A 101 16.31 -3.35 3.37
CA PHE A 101 15.16 -2.45 3.44
C PHE A 101 15.63 -0.99 3.46
N GLU A 102 15.45 -0.30 2.34
CA GLU A 102 15.64 1.15 2.25
C GLU A 102 14.31 1.82 2.62
N TYR A 103 14.22 2.34 3.83
CA TYR A 103 13.12 3.23 4.16
C TYR A 103 13.22 4.48 3.28
N LYS A 104 12.22 4.69 2.42
CA LYS A 104 12.09 5.92 1.64
C LYS A 104 11.22 6.89 2.44
N PRO A 105 11.80 7.91 3.10
CA PRO A 105 10.99 8.89 3.82
C PRO A 105 10.06 9.58 2.83
N PHE A 106 8.76 9.44 3.07
CA PHE A 106 7.75 10.17 2.32
C PHE A 106 7.61 11.63 2.80
N THR A 107 8.43 12.04 3.76
CA THR A 107 8.39 13.36 4.42
C THR A 107 8.78 14.51 3.50
N ASN A 108 9.48 14.23 2.40
CA ASN A 108 9.85 15.21 1.39
C ASN A 108 8.82 15.34 0.24
N TYR A 109 7.74 14.56 0.25
CA TYR A 109 6.73 14.63 -0.81
C TYR A 109 5.72 15.74 -0.53
N LYS A 110 5.35 16.47 -1.59
CA LYS A 110 4.21 17.38 -1.55
C LYS A 110 2.93 16.61 -1.86
N LEU A 111 1.99 16.63 -0.92
CA LEU A 111 0.68 16.02 -1.03
C LEU A 111 -0.24 16.95 -1.81
N VAL A 112 -0.80 16.44 -2.91
CA VAL A 112 -1.74 17.19 -3.75
C VAL A 112 -3.13 16.60 -3.54
N SER A 113 -4.04 17.40 -3.00
CA SER A 113 -5.42 17.01 -2.67
C SER A 113 -6.31 18.25 -2.67
N PHE A 114 -7.62 18.08 -2.70
CA PHE A 114 -8.61 19.16 -2.74
C PHE A 114 -9.83 18.83 -1.86
N PRO A 115 -10.59 19.83 -1.37
CA PRO A 115 -11.71 19.61 -0.47
C PRO A 115 -12.95 19.11 -1.22
N VAL A 116 -13.07 17.80 -1.44
CA VAL A 116 -14.17 17.15 -2.19
C VAL A 116 -15.55 17.62 -1.71
N LYS A 117 -15.80 17.65 -0.39
CA LYS A 117 -17.08 18.11 0.17
C LYS A 117 -17.39 19.57 -0.20
N GLY A 118 -16.38 20.45 -0.13
CA GLY A 118 -16.52 21.86 -0.46
C GLY A 118 -16.84 22.05 -1.94
N VAL A 119 -16.08 21.37 -2.82
CA VAL A 119 -16.29 21.38 -4.27
C VAL A 119 -17.69 20.89 -4.64
N LEU A 120 -18.14 19.76 -4.10
CA LEU A 120 -19.48 19.23 -4.36
C LEU A 120 -20.58 20.19 -3.87
N ALA A 121 -20.39 20.83 -2.71
CA ALA A 121 -21.33 21.82 -2.21
C ALA A 121 -21.41 23.06 -3.13
N SER A 122 -20.26 23.54 -3.63
CA SER A 122 -20.18 24.65 -4.59
C SER A 122 -20.90 24.33 -5.90
N VAL A 123 -20.65 23.14 -6.47
CA VAL A 123 -21.30 22.68 -7.72
C VAL A 123 -22.81 22.52 -7.52
N ASN A 124 -23.24 21.92 -6.41
CA ASN A 124 -24.66 21.77 -6.11
C ASN A 124 -25.36 23.13 -5.91
N SER A 125 -24.73 24.06 -5.21
CA SER A 125 -25.26 25.41 -5.02
C SER A 125 -25.44 26.14 -6.36
N ALA A 126 -24.45 26.04 -7.26
CA ALA A 126 -24.54 26.58 -8.61
C ALA A 126 -25.74 26.00 -9.38
N TYR A 127 -25.88 24.67 -9.35
CA TYR A 127 -26.96 23.97 -10.03
C TYR A 127 -28.34 24.42 -9.51
N VAL A 128 -28.52 24.51 -8.19
CA VAL A 128 -29.77 24.98 -7.58
C VAL A 128 -30.07 26.43 -7.96
N LYS A 129 -29.07 27.32 -7.97
CA LYS A 129 -29.23 28.73 -8.38
C LYS A 129 -29.69 28.82 -9.84
N LEU A 130 -29.04 28.08 -10.74
CA LEU A 130 -29.38 28.07 -12.16
C LEU A 130 -30.76 27.45 -12.42
N ALA A 131 -31.09 26.33 -11.79
CA ALA A 131 -32.38 25.65 -11.97
C ALA A 131 -33.57 26.46 -11.45
N LYS A 132 -33.36 27.31 -10.42
CA LYS A 132 -34.39 28.24 -9.94
C LYS A 132 -34.64 29.40 -10.90
N GLU A 133 -33.59 29.87 -11.56
CA GLU A 133 -33.67 31.03 -12.44
C GLU A 133 -34.12 30.68 -13.86
N PHE A 134 -33.67 29.55 -14.39
CA PHE A 134 -33.90 29.17 -15.78
C PHE A 134 -34.76 27.91 -15.88
N ALA A 135 -35.93 28.02 -16.50
CA ALA A 135 -36.83 26.90 -16.76
C ALA A 135 -36.28 25.91 -17.81
N THR A 136 -35.35 26.35 -18.65
CA THR A 136 -34.62 25.56 -19.65
C THR A 136 -33.14 25.89 -19.57
N ALA A 137 -32.26 25.08 -20.16
CA ALA A 137 -30.82 25.30 -20.06
C ALA A 137 -30.42 26.73 -20.49
N PRO A 138 -29.70 27.50 -19.65
CA PRO A 138 -29.34 28.87 -19.96
C PRO A 138 -28.44 28.93 -21.20
N LYS A 139 -28.75 29.87 -22.10
CA LYS A 139 -27.87 30.19 -23.23
C LYS A 139 -26.85 31.22 -22.77
N ILE A 140 -25.56 30.91 -22.91
CA ILE A 140 -24.48 31.89 -22.73
C ILE A 140 -24.39 32.68 -24.02
N GLU A 141 -25.07 33.82 -24.10
CA GLU A 141 -24.83 34.76 -25.18
C GLU A 141 -23.48 35.45 -24.92
N MET A 142 -22.54 35.30 -25.86
CA MET A 142 -21.27 36.04 -25.83
C MET A 142 -21.59 37.54 -25.71
N ILE A 143 -20.94 38.22 -24.76
CA ILE A 143 -20.98 39.68 -24.69
C ILE A 143 -20.47 40.19 -26.04
N LYS A 144 -21.35 40.77 -26.86
CA LYS A 144 -20.94 41.41 -28.11
C LYS A 144 -19.91 42.46 -27.72
N SER A 145 -18.75 42.45 -28.39
CA SER A 145 -17.68 43.42 -28.16
C SER A 145 -18.27 44.80 -28.03
N VAL A 146 -18.04 45.47 -26.90
CA VAL A 146 -18.38 46.88 -26.73
C VAL A 146 -17.62 47.62 -27.82
N ALA A 147 -18.32 48.00 -28.90
CA ALA A 147 -17.80 48.94 -29.87
C ALA A 147 -17.36 50.19 -29.08
N LYS A 148 -16.22 50.77 -29.43
CA LYS A 148 -15.55 51.86 -28.70
C LYS A 148 -16.38 53.13 -28.46
N ASP A 149 -17.66 53.18 -28.86
CA ASP A 149 -18.51 54.37 -28.85
C ASP A 149 -19.86 54.16 -28.15
N THR A 150 -19.88 53.60 -26.94
CA THR A 150 -21.01 53.80 -26.04
C THR A 150 -20.52 54.19 -24.65
N LYS A 151 -20.23 55.50 -24.48
CA LYS A 151 -20.64 56.15 -23.24
C LYS A 151 -22.14 55.91 -23.11
N SER A 152 -22.56 55.08 -22.16
CA SER A 152 -23.96 55.05 -21.80
C SER A 152 -24.36 56.47 -21.41
N SER A 153 -25.47 56.94 -21.95
CA SER A 153 -26.10 58.21 -21.56
C SER A 153 -26.54 58.23 -20.09
N PHE A 154 -26.36 57.12 -19.36
CA PHE A 154 -26.39 57.02 -17.91
C PHE A 154 -25.23 56.13 -17.45
N GLY A 155 -24.19 56.72 -16.88
CA GLY A 155 -22.89 56.08 -16.57
C GLY A 155 -22.98 54.90 -15.60
N GLY A 156 -22.96 53.68 -16.15
CA GLY A 156 -22.81 52.44 -15.40
C GLY A 156 -22.25 51.33 -16.30
N PRO A 157 -21.42 50.40 -15.77
CA PRO A 157 -20.88 49.31 -16.57
C PRO A 157 -22.01 48.42 -17.11
N ALA A 158 -21.82 47.90 -18.33
CA ALA A 158 -22.78 47.01 -18.98
C ALA A 158 -23.15 45.84 -18.05
N ALA A 159 -24.46 45.62 -17.84
CA ALA A 159 -24.95 44.55 -16.96
C ALA A 159 -24.46 43.19 -17.47
N LEU A 160 -23.86 42.40 -16.57
CA LEU A 160 -23.45 41.03 -16.88
C LEU A 160 -24.68 40.20 -17.29
N PRO A 161 -24.56 39.29 -18.26
CA PRO A 161 -25.59 38.29 -18.51
C PRO A 161 -25.95 37.58 -17.19
N LYS A 162 -27.25 37.34 -16.95
CA LYS A 162 -27.76 36.83 -15.66
C LYS A 162 -27.10 35.52 -15.20
N VAL A 163 -26.66 34.70 -16.14
CA VAL A 163 -25.88 33.47 -15.88
C VAL A 163 -24.53 33.77 -15.25
N MET A 164 -23.81 34.78 -15.76
CA MET A 164 -22.51 35.20 -15.24
C MET A 164 -22.64 35.84 -13.86
N ASP A 165 -23.72 36.57 -13.62
CA ASP A 165 -24.00 37.15 -12.30
C ASP A 165 -24.23 36.07 -11.24
N LEU A 166 -25.02 35.03 -11.56
CA LEU A 166 -25.26 33.89 -10.65
C LEU A 166 -24.01 33.04 -10.35
N MET A 167 -23.07 32.98 -11.29
CA MET A 167 -21.83 32.22 -11.20
C MET A 167 -20.63 33.04 -10.74
N LYS A 168 -20.80 34.34 -10.48
CA LYS A 168 -19.72 35.26 -10.13
C LYS A 168 -18.89 34.77 -8.93
N ASP A 169 -19.54 34.22 -7.91
CA ASP A 169 -18.90 33.67 -6.70
C ASP A 169 -18.08 32.39 -6.94
N LEU A 170 -18.22 31.79 -8.13
CA LEU A 170 -17.54 30.56 -8.56
C LEU A 170 -16.60 30.79 -9.75
N THR A 171 -16.55 32.02 -10.26
CA THR A 171 -15.72 32.41 -11.39
C THR A 171 -14.43 33.02 -10.85
N PRO A 172 -13.25 32.51 -11.23
CA PRO A 172 -11.98 33.11 -10.82
C PRO A 172 -11.85 34.51 -11.39
N ASN A 173 -11.16 35.39 -10.67
CA ASN A 173 -10.76 36.69 -11.21
C ASN A 173 -9.54 36.57 -12.14
N ASP A 174 -9.19 37.66 -12.84
CA ASP A 174 -8.09 37.68 -13.81
C ASP A 174 -6.74 37.28 -13.18
N GLU A 175 -6.51 37.62 -11.92
CA GLU A 175 -5.27 37.28 -11.21
C GLU A 175 -5.23 35.77 -10.88
N GLU A 176 -6.31 35.21 -10.34
CA GLU A 176 -6.45 33.78 -10.07
C GLU A 176 -6.31 32.94 -11.35
N GLU A 177 -6.93 33.39 -12.44
CA GLU A 177 -6.82 32.71 -13.74
C GLU A 177 -5.40 32.79 -14.31
N SER A 178 -4.76 33.97 -14.25
CA SER A 178 -3.36 34.15 -14.67
C SER A 178 -2.42 33.24 -13.87
N ASN A 179 -2.58 33.20 -12.54
CA ASN A 179 -1.77 32.35 -11.66
C ASN A 179 -1.95 30.87 -11.98
N LEU A 180 -3.19 30.41 -12.21
CA LEU A 180 -3.46 29.04 -12.60
C LEU A 180 -2.84 28.69 -13.96
N ARG A 181 -2.95 29.58 -14.95
CA ARG A 181 -2.35 29.39 -16.27
C ARG A 181 -0.83 29.27 -16.19
N GLN A 182 -0.18 30.14 -15.42
CA GLN A 182 1.28 30.07 -15.21
C GLN A 182 1.68 28.76 -14.53
N LEU A 183 0.93 28.34 -13.50
CA LEU A 183 1.18 27.07 -12.81
C LEU A 183 1.10 25.87 -13.76
N LYS A 184 0.05 25.80 -14.57
CA LYS A 184 -0.13 24.71 -15.54
C LYS A 184 0.97 24.70 -16.60
N SER A 185 1.38 25.88 -17.08
CA SER A 185 2.51 26.00 -18.02
C SER A 185 3.82 25.50 -17.40
N ALA A 186 4.05 25.78 -16.11
CA ALA A 186 5.20 25.23 -15.39
C ALA A 186 5.14 23.70 -15.28
N PHE A 187 3.98 23.13 -14.95
CA PHE A 187 3.78 21.67 -14.90
C PHE A 187 4.01 21.01 -16.25
N GLU A 188 3.57 21.64 -17.34
CA GLU A 188 3.83 21.17 -18.70
C GLU A 188 5.32 21.16 -19.02
N LYS A 189 6.02 22.26 -18.73
CA LYS A 189 7.46 22.37 -18.93
C LYS A 189 8.24 21.31 -18.13
N ASP A 190 7.90 21.14 -16.85
CA ASP A 190 8.55 20.17 -15.97
C ASP A 190 8.24 18.73 -16.39
N GLY A 191 6.99 18.44 -16.76
CA GLY A 191 6.55 17.14 -17.25
C GLY A 191 7.25 16.73 -18.55
N MET A 192 7.38 17.67 -19.50
CA MET A 192 8.16 17.45 -20.73
C MET A 192 9.64 17.20 -20.42
N ALA A 193 10.24 17.96 -19.49
CA ALA A 193 11.64 17.78 -19.10
C ALA A 193 11.88 16.42 -18.41
N GLN A 194 10.97 15.97 -17.53
CA GLN A 194 11.05 14.66 -16.90
C GLN A 194 10.90 13.52 -17.91
N THR A 195 9.96 13.66 -18.85
CA THR A 195 9.76 12.69 -19.95
C THR A 195 11.00 12.61 -20.84
N ALA A 196 11.64 13.73 -21.15
CA ALA A 196 12.90 13.75 -21.89
C ALA A 196 14.04 13.06 -21.12
N LYS A 197 14.13 13.27 -19.80
CA LYS A 197 15.12 12.60 -18.95
C LYS A 197 14.91 11.09 -18.88
N SER A 198 13.67 10.62 -18.72
CA SER A 198 13.37 9.19 -18.65
C SER A 198 13.61 8.46 -19.97
N LEU A 199 13.43 9.15 -21.11
CA LEU A 199 13.74 8.61 -22.43
C LEU A 199 15.26 8.52 -22.70
N ASN A 200 16.04 9.47 -22.17
CA ASN A 200 17.49 9.51 -22.36
C ASN A 200 18.25 8.66 -21.33
N GLN A 201 17.61 8.27 -20.22
CA GLN A 201 18.19 7.30 -19.30
C GLN A 201 18.16 5.91 -19.94
N SER A 202 19.32 5.45 -20.41
CA SER A 202 19.52 4.02 -20.70
C SER A 202 19.33 3.20 -19.43
N GLU A 203 18.90 1.95 -19.60
CA GLU A 203 18.61 0.94 -18.56
C GLU A 203 19.73 0.72 -17.51
N THR A 204 20.90 1.32 -17.71
CA THR A 204 22.11 1.21 -16.89
C THR A 204 22.31 2.34 -15.88
N SER A 205 21.52 3.42 -15.90
CA SER A 205 21.60 4.49 -14.91
C SER A 205 20.92 4.07 -13.60
N LYS A 206 21.52 3.12 -12.88
CA LYS A 206 21.25 2.91 -11.46
C LYS A 206 21.60 4.22 -10.76
N ASN A 207 20.60 5.04 -10.45
CA ASN A 207 20.83 6.16 -9.52
C ASN A 207 21.52 5.56 -8.30
N PRO A 208 22.68 6.10 -7.88
CA PRO A 208 23.38 5.57 -6.73
C PRO A 208 22.40 5.57 -5.56
N VAL A 209 22.21 4.40 -4.95
CA VAL A 209 21.42 4.24 -3.73
C VAL A 209 22.01 5.22 -2.73
N ARG A 210 21.30 6.33 -2.48
CA ARG A 210 21.72 7.30 -1.47
C ARG A 210 21.66 6.57 -0.14
N GLY A 211 22.71 6.74 0.68
CA GLY A 211 22.96 5.94 1.87
C GLY A 211 21.70 5.66 2.69
N ILE A 212 21.55 4.39 3.08
CA ILE A 212 20.44 3.91 3.90
C ILE A 212 20.50 4.65 5.24
N LYS A 213 19.57 5.58 5.47
CA LYS A 213 19.44 6.24 6.77
C LYS A 213 18.80 5.24 7.74
N GLY A 214 19.60 4.66 8.63
CA GLY A 214 19.10 3.98 9.82
C GLY A 214 18.69 5.00 10.89
N GLY A 215 17.55 4.79 11.56
CA GLY A 215 17.09 5.64 12.66
C GLY A 215 15.57 5.76 12.75
N GLN A 216 15.07 6.42 13.80
CA GLN A 216 13.67 6.84 13.86
C GLN A 216 13.36 7.79 12.71
N VAL A 217 12.21 7.60 12.08
CA VAL A 217 11.74 8.48 11.02
C VAL A 217 11.42 9.84 11.64
N GLU A 218 12.13 10.87 11.20
CA GLU A 218 11.75 12.26 11.49
C GLU A 218 10.46 12.58 10.74
N VAL A 219 9.32 12.30 11.38
CA VAL A 219 8.02 12.76 10.91
C VAL A 219 7.98 14.27 11.12
N PRO A 220 7.63 15.08 10.09
CA PRO A 220 7.45 16.51 10.28
C PRO A 220 6.47 16.75 11.43
N SER A 221 6.82 17.64 12.36
CA SER A 221 5.95 18.04 13.47
C SER A 221 4.61 18.63 12.99
N SER A 222 4.57 19.08 11.74
CA SER A 222 3.44 19.70 11.06
C SER A 222 3.21 19.06 9.68
N PRO A 223 2.54 17.89 9.59
CA PRO A 223 2.24 17.21 8.32
C PRO A 223 1.47 18.09 7.32
N GLU A 224 0.73 19.09 7.81
CA GLU A 224 0.05 20.09 6.99
C GLU A 224 0.98 20.88 6.06
N THR A 225 2.27 21.01 6.40
CA THR A 225 3.29 21.66 5.56
C THR A 225 3.65 20.83 4.31
N MET A 226 3.29 19.55 4.31
CA MET A 226 3.43 18.68 3.15
C MET A 226 2.33 18.95 2.11
N MET A 227 1.21 19.59 2.48
CA MET A 227 0.15 19.91 1.53
C MET A 227 0.63 20.96 0.52
N TYR A 228 0.48 20.64 -0.76
CA TYR A 228 0.65 21.57 -1.85
C TYR A 228 -0.57 22.47 -1.95
N ARG A 229 -0.39 23.79 -1.74
CA ARG A 229 -1.48 24.77 -1.68
C ARG A 229 -1.20 25.96 -2.60
N PRO A 230 -1.29 25.80 -3.93
CA PRO A 230 -1.06 26.88 -4.89
C PRO A 230 -2.23 27.89 -4.94
N VAL A 231 -3.38 27.55 -4.36
CA VAL A 231 -4.59 28.36 -4.34
C VAL A 231 -5.22 28.36 -2.95
N ASN A 232 -6.02 29.38 -2.65
CA ASN A 232 -6.71 29.49 -1.36
C ASN A 232 -7.95 28.57 -1.31
N MET A 233 -7.80 27.36 -0.77
CA MET A 233 -8.88 26.37 -0.67
C MET A 233 -10.01 26.72 0.33
N THR A 234 -9.94 27.85 1.05
CA THR A 234 -11.02 28.25 1.96
C THR A 234 -12.21 28.86 1.23
N SER A 235 -12.01 29.34 -0.01
CA SER A 235 -13.08 29.85 -0.86
C SER A 235 -13.66 28.76 -1.77
N PRO A 236 -14.95 28.86 -2.17
CA PRO A 236 -15.56 28.01 -3.19
C PRO A 236 -14.76 27.96 -4.49
N VAL A 237 -14.33 29.13 -5.00
CA VAL A 237 -13.50 29.26 -6.21
C VAL A 237 -12.17 28.51 -6.03
N GLY A 238 -11.46 28.75 -4.93
CA GLY A 238 -10.16 28.12 -4.72
C GLY A 238 -10.25 26.60 -4.52
N GLY A 239 -11.37 26.09 -3.97
CA GLY A 239 -11.67 24.66 -3.96
C GLY A 239 -11.80 24.08 -5.37
N LEU A 240 -12.51 24.77 -6.27
CA LEU A 240 -12.68 24.38 -7.67
C LEU A 240 -11.36 24.46 -8.45
N LEU A 241 -10.58 25.54 -8.27
CA LEU A 241 -9.25 25.69 -8.88
C LEU A 241 -8.31 24.58 -8.42
N MET A 242 -8.33 24.21 -7.12
CA MET A 242 -7.49 23.12 -6.62
C MET A 242 -7.91 21.76 -7.20
N ALA A 243 -9.21 21.53 -7.40
CA ALA A 243 -9.69 20.33 -8.09
C ALA A 243 -9.18 20.29 -9.54
N GLU A 244 -9.17 21.42 -10.24
CA GLU A 244 -8.60 21.52 -11.57
C GLU A 244 -7.08 21.26 -11.59
N VAL A 245 -6.33 21.82 -10.63
CA VAL A 245 -4.89 21.53 -10.44
C VAL A 245 -4.66 20.04 -10.18
N PHE A 246 -5.51 19.41 -9.35
CA PHE A 246 -5.40 17.98 -9.04
C PHE A 246 -5.60 17.10 -10.28
N HIS A 247 -6.55 17.45 -11.14
CA HIS A 247 -6.85 16.70 -12.37
C HIS A 247 -6.02 17.11 -13.59
N THR A 248 -5.18 18.14 -13.47
CA THR A 248 -4.26 18.53 -14.55
C THR A 248 -3.24 17.42 -14.78
N ALA A 249 -3.12 16.99 -16.04
CA ALA A 249 -2.14 15.98 -16.43
C ALA A 249 -0.72 16.45 -16.12
N ARG A 250 0.12 15.55 -15.59
CA ARG A 250 1.56 15.85 -15.34
C ARG A 250 2.51 15.19 -16.33
N ASN A 251 1.99 14.24 -17.10
CA ASN A 251 2.75 13.54 -18.13
C ASN A 251 2.33 14.10 -19.48
N TYR A 252 3.23 14.80 -20.14
CA TYR A 252 2.98 15.43 -21.44
C TYR A 252 3.71 14.65 -22.55
N SER A 253 3.03 14.45 -23.67
CA SER A 253 3.65 13.87 -24.86
C SER A 253 4.70 14.82 -25.42
N LYS A 254 5.81 14.27 -25.91
CA LYS A 254 6.78 15.03 -26.70
C LYS A 254 6.40 14.98 -28.17
N ASP A 255 6.42 16.13 -28.81
CA ASP A 255 6.34 16.26 -30.25
C ASP A 255 7.61 15.73 -30.89
N LYS A 256 7.46 14.70 -31.73
CA LYS A 256 8.55 14.32 -32.63
C LYS A 256 8.45 15.18 -33.89
N PRO A 257 9.51 15.93 -34.26
CA PRO A 257 9.53 16.60 -35.55
C PRO A 257 9.37 15.52 -36.63
N GLY A 258 8.41 15.73 -37.53
CA GLY A 258 8.23 14.84 -38.66
C GLY A 258 9.54 14.78 -39.47
N VAL A 259 9.95 13.58 -39.87
CA VAL A 259 11.16 13.41 -40.69
C VAL A 259 10.78 13.76 -42.14
N GLY A 260 11.36 14.83 -42.69
CA GLY A 260 11.18 15.28 -44.08
C GLY A 260 10.46 16.62 -44.24
N LYS A 261 10.68 17.30 -45.38
CA LYS A 261 9.99 18.57 -45.71
C LYS A 261 8.48 18.34 -45.77
N GLY A 262 7.72 18.99 -44.90
CA GLY A 262 6.25 18.92 -44.84
C GLY A 262 5.68 17.81 -43.95
N ALA A 263 6.51 17.08 -43.20
CA ALA A 263 6.04 16.03 -42.31
C ALA A 263 5.34 16.61 -41.07
N LYS A 264 4.09 16.18 -40.84
CA LYS A 264 3.29 16.60 -39.67
C LYS A 264 3.95 16.14 -38.37
N VAL A 265 3.97 17.03 -37.37
CA VAL A 265 4.39 16.70 -36.01
C VAL A 265 3.52 15.57 -35.47
N GLN A 266 4.15 14.49 -35.02
CA GLN A 266 3.43 13.38 -34.42
C GLN A 266 3.32 13.60 -32.91
N HIS A 267 2.11 13.89 -32.43
CA HIS A 267 1.76 13.90 -31.01
C HIS A 267 1.54 12.44 -30.55
N ARG A 268 2.61 11.73 -30.19
CA ARG A 268 2.49 10.39 -29.60
C ARG A 268 2.97 10.44 -28.17
N VAL A 269 2.10 10.03 -27.23
CA VAL A 269 2.53 9.67 -25.88
C VAL A 269 3.40 8.41 -26.01
N GLU A 270 4.71 8.60 -26.16
CA GLU A 270 5.65 7.49 -26.07
C GLU A 270 5.72 7.02 -24.63
N ARG A 271 5.03 5.92 -24.33
CA ARG A 271 5.11 5.25 -23.05
C ARG A 271 6.47 4.56 -22.95
N ALA A 272 7.14 4.70 -21.82
CA ALA A 272 8.35 3.93 -21.54
C ALA A 272 8.07 2.43 -21.77
N LYS A 273 9.01 1.72 -22.42
CA LYS A 273 8.92 0.26 -22.54
C LYS A 273 8.89 -0.32 -21.12
N ILE A 274 7.88 -1.14 -20.83
CA ILE A 274 7.77 -1.80 -19.54
C ILE A 274 8.87 -2.87 -19.48
N ALA A 275 9.92 -2.60 -18.69
CA ALA A 275 10.94 -3.59 -18.40
C ALA A 275 10.37 -4.68 -17.48
N ARG A 276 10.88 -5.91 -17.59
CA ARG A 276 10.55 -6.96 -16.61
C ARG A 276 11.10 -6.51 -15.24
N PRO A 277 10.26 -6.47 -14.19
CA PRO A 277 10.74 -6.12 -12.86
C PRO A 277 11.76 -7.18 -12.40
N SER A 278 12.88 -6.72 -11.85
CA SER A 278 13.81 -7.56 -11.11
C SER A 278 13.33 -7.62 -9.66
N TYR A 279 12.99 -8.81 -9.17
CA TYR A 279 12.56 -9.00 -7.80
C TYR A 279 13.72 -9.38 -6.88
N ASP A 280 13.73 -8.86 -5.66
CA ASP A 280 14.60 -9.34 -4.59
C ASP A 280 13.90 -10.36 -3.69
N PHE A 281 14.68 -10.99 -2.80
CA PHE A 281 14.20 -12.00 -1.86
C PHE A 281 12.96 -11.54 -1.08
N HIS A 282 12.97 -10.36 -0.47
CA HIS A 282 11.87 -9.87 0.37
C HIS A 282 10.63 -9.55 -0.46
N GLN A 283 10.80 -9.03 -1.68
CA GLN A 283 9.71 -8.79 -2.61
C GLN A 283 9.04 -10.09 -3.04
N VAL A 284 9.81 -11.13 -3.37
CA VAL A 284 9.26 -12.45 -3.70
C VAL A 284 8.49 -13.03 -2.51
N VAL A 285 9.07 -13.03 -1.30
CA VAL A 285 8.38 -13.49 -0.08
C VAL A 285 7.09 -12.71 0.16
N SER A 286 7.09 -11.40 -0.10
CA SER A 286 5.91 -10.54 0.06
C SER A 286 4.82 -10.88 -0.97
N LEU A 287 5.18 -11.12 -2.23
CA LEU A 287 4.25 -11.54 -3.29
C LEU A 287 3.63 -12.91 -3.00
N MET A 288 4.40 -13.83 -2.41
CA MET A 288 3.90 -15.16 -2.06
C MET A 288 2.80 -15.13 -0.98
N ARG A 289 2.57 -14.00 -0.30
CA ARG A 289 1.47 -13.86 0.67
C ARG A 289 0.09 -14.08 0.08
N GLU A 290 -0.08 -13.85 -1.22
CA GLU A 290 -1.34 -14.13 -1.93
C GLU A 290 -1.54 -15.63 -2.22
N TYR A 291 -0.53 -16.47 -1.96
CA TYR A 291 -0.51 -17.89 -2.26
C TYR A 291 -0.22 -18.72 -0.99
N PRO A 292 -1.23 -18.98 -0.13
CA PRO A 292 -1.01 -19.65 1.16
C PRO A 292 -0.36 -21.04 1.06
N ILE A 293 -0.68 -21.80 0.01
CA ILE A 293 -0.06 -23.11 -0.26
C ILE A 293 1.45 -22.94 -0.49
N MET A 294 1.84 -21.91 -1.22
CA MET A 294 3.26 -21.64 -1.50
C MET A 294 3.99 -21.21 -0.24
N LEU A 295 3.40 -20.39 0.63
CA LEU A 295 4.02 -20.03 1.92
C LEU A 295 4.29 -21.27 2.80
N ARG A 296 3.43 -22.29 2.74
CA ARG A 296 3.61 -23.54 3.48
C ARG A 296 4.68 -24.43 2.86
N LYS A 297 4.66 -24.60 1.54
CA LYS A 297 5.75 -25.29 0.82
C LYS A 297 7.10 -24.60 0.98
N LEU A 298 7.12 -23.28 1.13
CA LEU A 298 8.35 -22.52 1.39
C LEU A 298 8.78 -22.58 2.86
N GLY A 299 8.02 -23.17 3.77
CA GLY A 299 8.34 -23.17 5.21
C GLY A 299 8.32 -21.77 5.86
N ILE A 300 7.70 -20.79 5.20
CA ILE A 300 7.47 -19.44 5.75
C ILE A 300 6.28 -19.46 6.71
N VAL A 301 5.33 -20.37 6.47
CA VAL A 301 4.21 -20.67 7.35
C VAL A 301 4.17 -22.17 7.59
N GLN A 302 4.15 -22.61 8.84
CA GLN A 302 3.95 -24.00 9.21
C GLN A 302 2.65 -24.13 9.99
N HIS A 303 1.72 -24.95 9.49
CA HIS A 303 0.56 -25.32 10.30
C HIS A 303 0.94 -26.52 11.16
N VAL A 304 0.61 -26.44 12.44
CA VAL A 304 0.81 -27.52 13.41
C VAL A 304 -0.49 -27.81 14.13
N GLU A 305 -0.68 -29.06 14.52
CA GLU A 305 -1.76 -29.50 15.38
C GLU A 305 -1.23 -30.29 16.58
N PHE A 306 -1.90 -30.16 17.72
CA PHE A 306 -1.59 -30.88 18.96
C PHE A 306 -2.85 -31.02 19.82
N GLU A 307 -2.86 -32.03 20.69
CA GLU A 307 -3.95 -32.22 21.67
C GLU A 307 -3.90 -31.11 22.73
N ILE A 308 -5.05 -30.50 23.05
CA ILE A 308 -5.14 -29.40 24.01
C ILE A 308 -4.63 -29.89 25.38
N PRO A 309 -3.57 -29.25 25.94
CA PRO A 309 -3.06 -29.62 27.25
C PRO A 309 -4.05 -29.30 28.37
N SER A 310 -3.99 -30.05 29.47
CA SER A 310 -4.74 -29.75 30.69
C SER A 310 -4.40 -28.36 31.21
N GLY A 311 -5.41 -27.58 31.63
CA GLY A 311 -5.21 -26.20 32.12
C GLY A 311 -5.09 -25.16 31.01
N PHE A 312 -5.53 -25.46 29.79
CA PHE A 312 -5.60 -24.50 28.70
C PHE A 312 -6.76 -23.50 28.93
N ASP A 313 -6.41 -22.22 29.01
CA ASP A 313 -7.38 -21.13 29.16
C ASP A 313 -7.99 -20.73 27.83
N ASP A 314 -9.32 -20.63 27.77
CA ASP A 314 -10.02 -20.19 26.57
C ASP A 314 -9.74 -18.71 26.24
N VAL A 315 -9.20 -17.94 27.18
CA VAL A 315 -8.87 -16.54 26.93
C VAL A 315 -7.48 -16.22 27.46
N SER A 316 -6.48 -16.23 26.58
CA SER A 316 -5.08 -16.03 26.94
C SER A 316 -4.28 -15.45 25.77
N LYS A 317 -2.97 -15.66 25.75
CA LYS A 317 -2.02 -15.24 24.72
C LYS A 317 -1.06 -16.37 24.40
N VAL A 318 -0.53 -16.38 23.18
CA VAL A 318 0.43 -17.39 22.71
C VAL A 318 1.65 -16.72 22.08
N ARG A 319 2.81 -17.36 22.18
CA ARG A 319 4.03 -17.01 21.43
C ARG A 319 4.83 -18.26 21.08
N CYS A 320 5.74 -18.13 20.13
CA CYS A 320 6.76 -19.14 19.85
C CYS A 320 7.92 -19.04 20.85
N LEU A 321 8.46 -20.19 21.25
CA LEU A 321 9.78 -20.31 21.86
C LEU A 321 10.66 -21.02 20.85
N VAL A 322 11.61 -20.29 20.28
CA VAL A 322 12.45 -20.77 19.17
C VAL A 322 13.84 -21.05 19.67
N ASP A 323 14.27 -22.29 19.51
CA ASP A 323 15.66 -22.73 19.68
C ASP A 323 16.26 -22.96 18.28
N PHE A 324 17.10 -22.03 17.85
CA PHE A 324 17.82 -22.08 16.58
C PHE A 324 19.30 -22.40 16.89
N PRO A 325 19.70 -23.69 16.86
CA PRO A 325 21.05 -24.10 17.17
C PRO A 325 22.03 -23.74 16.04
N SER A 326 23.32 -23.66 16.37
CA SER A 326 24.39 -23.49 15.38
C SER A 326 24.50 -24.69 14.43
N PRO A 327 24.92 -24.47 13.16
CA PRO A 327 25.32 -23.19 12.59
C PRO A 327 24.11 -22.32 12.24
N GLN A 328 24.14 -21.07 12.70
CA GLN A 328 23.25 -20.00 12.26
C GLN A 328 24.11 -18.79 11.92
N LEU A 329 23.62 -17.89 11.07
CA LEU A 329 24.34 -16.67 10.73
C LEU A 329 24.71 -15.88 12.02
N PRO A 330 25.98 -15.45 12.19
CA PRO A 330 26.36 -14.65 13.34
C PRO A 330 25.52 -13.37 13.46
N GLY A 331 25.04 -13.06 14.67
CA GLY A 331 24.16 -11.93 14.91
C GLY A 331 22.68 -12.17 14.56
N THR A 332 22.26 -13.43 14.40
CA THR A 332 20.85 -13.80 14.27
C THR A 332 20.05 -13.36 15.48
N LYS A 333 18.98 -12.60 15.25
CA LYS A 333 18.04 -12.17 16.28
C LYS A 333 16.69 -12.83 16.07
N ASN A 334 16.19 -13.56 17.06
CA ASN A 334 14.85 -14.11 17.06
C ASN A 334 13.93 -13.25 17.92
N THR A 335 12.81 -12.82 17.36
CA THR A 335 11.76 -12.08 18.09
C THR A 335 10.47 -12.88 18.01
N SER A 336 9.79 -13.07 19.14
CA SER A 336 8.49 -13.74 19.18
C SER A 336 7.50 -12.94 20.02
N PRO A 337 6.69 -12.06 19.41
CA PRO A 337 5.69 -11.30 20.14
C PRO A 337 4.56 -12.19 20.68
N TRP A 338 3.83 -11.68 21.66
CA TRP A 338 2.60 -12.29 22.15
C TRP A 338 1.43 -12.01 21.21
N VAL A 339 0.60 -13.03 20.98
CA VAL A 339 -0.67 -12.94 20.25
C VAL A 339 -1.81 -13.31 21.18
N ALA A 340 -2.69 -12.36 21.47
CA ALA A 340 -3.87 -12.59 22.30
C ALA A 340 -4.96 -13.33 21.51
N TYR A 341 -5.65 -14.26 22.17
CA TYR A 341 -6.74 -15.03 21.56
C TYR A 341 -7.92 -15.20 22.52
N ARG A 342 -9.07 -15.50 21.94
CA ARG A 342 -10.24 -16.05 22.64
C ARG A 342 -10.73 -17.27 21.87
N LEU A 343 -10.79 -18.42 22.54
CA LEU A 343 -11.42 -19.64 22.06
C LEU A 343 -12.90 -19.60 22.44
N ASP A 344 -13.76 -19.59 21.43
CA ASP A 344 -15.19 -19.71 21.63
C ASP A 344 -15.58 -21.19 21.52
N ARG A 345 -16.06 -21.77 22.62
CA ARG A 345 -16.57 -23.15 22.70
C ARG A 345 -18.09 -23.22 22.80
N SER A 346 -18.79 -22.13 22.49
CA SER A 346 -20.26 -22.14 22.50
C SER A 346 -20.81 -23.02 21.38
N GLY A 347 -21.87 -23.79 21.68
CA GLY A 347 -22.52 -24.67 20.71
C GLY A 347 -21.77 -25.99 20.45
N SER A 348 -22.05 -26.60 19.29
CA SER A 348 -21.48 -27.88 18.90
C SER A 348 -19.97 -27.77 18.60
N PRO A 349 -19.16 -28.79 18.92
CA PRO A 349 -17.70 -28.77 18.73
C PRO A 349 -17.21 -28.38 17.33
N GLN A 350 -17.98 -28.72 16.28
CA GLN A 350 -17.69 -28.36 14.89
C GLN A 350 -17.75 -26.85 14.59
N TYR A 351 -18.25 -26.04 15.51
CA TYR A 351 -18.35 -24.57 15.39
C TYR A 351 -17.43 -23.82 16.34
N TRP A 352 -16.62 -24.53 17.12
CA TRP A 352 -15.64 -23.88 17.98
C TRP A 352 -14.60 -23.16 17.13
N GLN A 353 -14.21 -21.95 17.52
CA GLN A 353 -13.32 -21.12 16.72
C GLN A 353 -12.49 -20.17 17.57
N PHE A 354 -11.32 -19.79 17.04
CA PHE A 354 -10.52 -18.71 17.62
C PHE A 354 -10.96 -17.36 17.09
N LEU A 355 -11.16 -16.44 18.02
CA LEU A 355 -11.48 -15.05 17.74
C LEU A 355 -10.30 -14.18 18.18
N PRO A 356 -9.90 -13.18 17.36
CA PRO A 356 -8.96 -12.17 17.80
C PRO A 356 -9.47 -11.48 19.06
N ARG A 357 -8.60 -11.31 20.05
CA ARG A 357 -8.90 -10.52 21.25
C ARG A 357 -8.17 -9.19 21.20
N PRO A 358 -8.79 -8.11 20.68
CA PRO A 358 -8.23 -6.78 20.85
C PRO A 358 -8.15 -6.46 22.35
N LEU A 359 -7.08 -5.79 22.78
CA LEU A 359 -6.95 -5.34 24.16
C LEU A 359 -8.06 -4.32 24.48
N PRO A 360 -8.48 -4.16 25.75
CA PRO A 360 -9.50 -3.17 26.14
C PRO A 360 -9.23 -1.74 25.64
N GLU A 361 -7.96 -1.39 25.52
CA GLU A 361 -7.38 -0.12 25.04
C GLU A 361 -7.10 -0.08 23.53
N SER A 362 -7.29 -1.19 22.80
CA SER A 362 -7.15 -1.20 21.35
C SER A 362 -8.25 -0.35 20.72
N GLU A 363 -7.88 0.59 19.85
CA GLU A 363 -8.82 1.40 19.04
C GLU A 363 -9.67 0.52 18.10
N ILE A 364 -9.25 -0.73 17.86
CA ILE A 364 -9.98 -1.73 17.10
C ILE A 364 -11.04 -2.39 18.00
N LYS A 365 -12.07 -1.61 18.38
CA LYS A 365 -13.34 -2.15 18.86
C LYS A 365 -14.28 -2.26 17.67
N GLY A 366 -14.47 -3.47 17.14
CA GLY A 366 -15.57 -3.76 16.20
C GLY A 366 -15.23 -4.03 14.73
N LEU A 367 -13.99 -4.28 14.33
CA LEU A 367 -13.68 -4.76 12.97
C LEU A 367 -13.57 -6.28 12.95
N SER A 368 -14.64 -6.92 12.48
CA SER A 368 -14.62 -8.31 12.03
C SER A 368 -13.60 -8.45 10.89
N PHE A 369 -12.44 -9.04 11.19
CA PHE A 369 -11.42 -9.39 10.20
C PHE A 369 -11.74 -10.69 9.44
N ALA A 370 -13.03 -11.06 9.33
CA ALA A 370 -13.48 -12.25 8.61
C ALA A 370 -13.45 -12.10 7.08
N SER A 371 -12.94 -10.99 6.53
CA SER A 371 -13.01 -10.73 5.09
C SER A 371 -11.80 -11.19 4.27
N MET A 372 -10.80 -11.88 4.84
CA MET A 372 -9.58 -12.25 4.10
C MET A 372 -9.30 -13.75 3.96
N MET A 373 -10.20 -14.63 4.42
CA MET A 373 -10.18 -16.05 4.07
C MET A 373 -11.61 -16.53 3.78
N ARG A 374 -12.17 -16.17 2.62
CA ARG A 374 -13.27 -16.94 2.03
C ARG A 374 -12.68 -18.00 1.12
N VAL A 375 -12.60 -19.22 1.63
CA VAL A 375 -12.62 -20.41 0.77
C VAL A 375 -14.03 -20.51 0.20
N THR A 376 -14.14 -20.35 -1.12
CA THR A 376 -15.37 -20.58 -1.87
C THR A 376 -15.67 -22.08 -1.89
N SER A 377 -16.60 -22.55 -1.06
CA SER A 377 -17.38 -23.75 -1.36
C SER A 377 -18.74 -23.32 -1.91
N THR A 378 -18.82 -23.18 -3.22
CA THR A 378 -20.09 -23.16 -3.93
C THR A 378 -20.65 -24.58 -3.94
N SER A 379 -21.60 -24.88 -3.06
CA SER A 379 -22.56 -25.95 -3.34
C SER A 379 -23.73 -25.33 -4.11
N SER A 380 -23.84 -25.70 -5.38
CA SER A 380 -25.02 -25.42 -6.19
C SER A 380 -26.12 -26.42 -5.84
N ARG A 381 -27.31 -25.88 -5.59
CA ARG A 381 -28.58 -26.59 -5.38
C ARG A 381 -28.90 -27.65 -6.44
N SER A 382 -29.69 -28.63 -6.00
CA SER A 382 -30.98 -29.12 -6.56
C SER A 382 -31.02 -30.61 -6.88
N MET A 383 -31.67 -31.37 -6.00
CA MET A 383 -33.03 -31.90 -6.17
C MET A 383 -33.64 -32.18 -4.80
#